data_AF-Q89MH0-F1
#
_entry.id   AF-Q89MH0-F1
#
_cell.length_a   1.000
_cell.length_b   1.000
_cell.length_c   1.000
_cell.angle_alpha   90.00
_cell.angle_beta   90.00
_cell.angle_gamma   90.00
#
_symmetry.space_group_name_H-M   'P 1'
#
loop_
_entity.id
_entity.type
_entity.pdbx_description
1 polymer ?
#
loop_
_entity_poly.entity_id
_entity_poly.type
_entity_poly.pdbx_seq_one_letter_code
_entity_poly.pdbx_strand_id
1 'polypeptide(L)'
;MRLRSILVAALLLAPTAALAAPGIVTVSTGLRAGPGSGFPVVDRIPEGARVNIHGCLRGNAWCDVSFSDDRGWVSSQYLEYLYRNHYVYLPDYVDEIDVPVVPFVLSSYWSSYYQGRPWYRRHAYWNSYWSSHERFATRMTIDPSAARIGRAATRDAAIALGRNGANTKGAAAISGRDAVTARHDAAIAKRDAAVAADRTRVGRSDRLVNARTTVQQNRNPRDAQARMMHEHAASRAATRAQPMARAHEAPRVSAAPAARPATPHVAQPNVSHGAPMNAHAQMPAPRAAAPAMPHPGGGAQHINATPRGGAPAGGPGGGHEKH
;
A
#
# COMPACT_ATOMS: atom_id res chain seq x y z
N MET A 1 19.07 46.51 -48.24
CA MET A 1 18.28 46.23 -47.01
C MET A 1 16.89 45.77 -47.42
N ARG A 2 16.23 44.88 -46.65
CA ARG A 2 14.86 44.32 -46.82
C ARG A 2 14.76 42.90 -47.40
N LEU A 3 15.27 41.89 -46.68
CA LEU A 3 14.80 40.49 -46.80
C LEU A 3 14.84 39.71 -45.47
N ARG A 4 15.21 40.37 -44.35
CA ARG A 4 15.33 39.71 -43.03
C ARG A 4 14.03 39.72 -42.20
N SER A 5 12.95 40.31 -42.71
CA SER A 5 11.71 40.54 -41.95
C SER A 5 10.61 39.51 -42.19
N ILE A 6 10.80 38.54 -43.10
CA ILE A 6 9.75 37.55 -43.46
C ILE A 6 9.82 36.29 -42.57
N LEU A 7 10.94 36.01 -41.90
CA LEU A 7 11.12 34.81 -41.07
C LEU A 7 10.53 34.92 -39.65
N VAL A 8 10.19 36.12 -39.17
CA VAL A 8 9.64 36.29 -37.80
C VAL A 8 8.12 36.16 -37.76
N ALA A 9 7.43 36.33 -38.89
CA ALA A 9 5.96 36.21 -38.96
C ALA A 9 5.47 34.74 -39.04
N ALA A 10 6.33 33.78 -39.38
CA ALA A 10 5.96 32.37 -39.53
C ALA A 10 5.94 31.58 -38.21
N LEU A 11 6.48 32.13 -37.11
CA LEU A 11 6.60 31.42 -35.83
C LEU A 11 5.39 31.59 -34.88
N LEU A 12 4.37 32.37 -35.29
CA LEU A 12 3.19 32.66 -34.46
C LEU A 12 1.93 31.84 -34.84
N LEU A 13 2.03 30.94 -35.84
CA LEU A 13 0.97 29.96 -36.13
C LEU A 13 1.34 28.56 -35.60
N ALA A 14 1.79 28.47 -34.35
CA ALA A 14 1.73 27.17 -33.67
C ALA A 14 0.24 26.85 -33.43
N PRO A 15 -0.31 25.75 -33.97
CA PRO A 15 -1.64 25.32 -33.61
C PRO A 15 -1.63 25.05 -32.10
N THR A 16 -2.45 25.77 -31.34
CA THR A 16 -2.77 25.36 -29.97
C THR A 16 -3.37 23.97 -30.07
N ALA A 17 -2.61 22.93 -29.72
CA ALA A 17 -3.16 21.61 -29.54
C ALA A 17 -4.30 21.75 -28.53
N ALA A 18 -5.54 21.49 -28.96
CA ALA A 18 -6.67 21.46 -28.06
C ALA A 18 -6.39 20.37 -27.01
N LEU A 19 -6.08 20.80 -25.78
CA LEU A 19 -5.77 19.88 -24.71
C LEU A 19 -7.06 19.19 -24.30
N ALA A 20 -7.12 17.88 -24.56
CA ALA A 20 -8.21 17.05 -24.09
C ALA A 20 -7.97 16.71 -22.61
N ALA A 21 -8.94 17.02 -21.77
CA ALA A 21 -8.88 16.68 -20.36
C ALA A 21 -9.48 15.29 -20.09
N PRO A 22 -8.90 14.49 -19.18
CA PRO A 22 -9.53 13.24 -18.78
C PRO A 22 -10.86 13.49 -18.08
N GLY A 23 -11.84 12.62 -18.33
CA GLY A 23 -13.14 12.61 -17.68
C GLY A 23 -13.62 11.20 -17.38
N ILE A 24 -14.71 11.11 -16.62
CA ILE A 24 -15.41 9.86 -16.31
C ILE A 24 -16.90 10.01 -16.61
N VAL A 25 -17.51 8.98 -17.17
CA VAL A 25 -18.96 8.93 -17.38
C VAL A 25 -19.66 8.40 -16.12
N THR A 26 -20.61 9.16 -15.58
CA THR A 26 -21.28 8.83 -14.30
C THR A 26 -22.44 7.85 -14.45
N VAL A 27 -22.99 7.72 -15.65
CA VAL A 27 -24.06 6.76 -15.98
C VAL A 27 -23.90 6.29 -17.41
N SER A 28 -24.30 5.05 -17.70
CA SER A 28 -24.26 4.54 -19.06
C SER A 28 -25.01 5.46 -20.03
N THR A 29 -24.32 5.97 -21.05
CA THR A 29 -24.83 7.01 -21.95
C THR A 29 -24.44 6.77 -23.40
N GLY A 30 -25.09 7.45 -24.33
CA GLY A 30 -24.76 7.35 -25.75
C GLY A 30 -23.77 8.43 -26.14
N LEU A 31 -22.68 8.03 -26.81
CA LEU A 31 -21.84 8.95 -27.59
C LEU A 31 -22.60 9.30 -28.86
N ARG A 32 -22.83 10.60 -29.13
CA ARG A 32 -23.69 11.05 -30.24
C ARG A 32 -22.90 11.74 -31.33
N ALA A 33 -23.42 11.71 -32.56
CA ALA A 33 -22.78 12.35 -33.70
C ALA A 33 -22.89 13.89 -33.70
N GLY A 34 -23.55 14.48 -32.72
CA GLY A 34 -23.71 15.92 -32.56
C GLY A 34 -24.31 16.28 -31.20
N PRO A 35 -24.27 17.56 -30.81
CA PRO A 35 -24.79 18.04 -29.54
C PRO A 35 -26.32 18.08 -29.56
N GLY A 36 -26.95 17.02 -29.06
CA GLY A 36 -28.40 16.91 -29.00
C GLY A 36 -28.88 15.46 -28.94
N SER A 37 -29.99 15.22 -28.25
CA SER A 37 -30.55 13.87 -28.06
C SER A 37 -31.15 13.26 -29.34
N GLY A 38 -31.44 14.07 -30.37
CA GLY A 38 -31.93 13.57 -31.65
C GLY A 38 -30.84 13.16 -32.63
N PHE A 39 -29.56 13.49 -32.37
CA PHE A 39 -28.46 13.00 -33.21
C PHE A 39 -28.27 11.48 -33.07
N PRO A 40 -27.79 10.80 -34.13
CA PRO A 40 -27.51 9.38 -34.08
C PRO A 40 -26.52 9.03 -32.98
N VAL A 41 -26.73 7.86 -32.36
CA VAL A 41 -25.76 7.28 -31.43
C VAL A 41 -24.64 6.65 -32.25
N VAL A 42 -23.42 7.05 -31.93
CA VAL A 42 -22.16 6.56 -32.49
C VAL A 42 -21.76 5.29 -31.75
N ASP A 43 -21.74 5.36 -30.41
CA ASP A 43 -21.38 4.25 -29.54
C ASP A 43 -22.08 4.37 -28.17
N ARG A 44 -22.00 3.32 -27.36
CA ARG A 44 -22.51 3.27 -25.98
C ARG A 44 -21.34 3.31 -25.01
N ILE A 45 -21.29 4.36 -24.20
CA ILE A 45 -20.27 4.51 -23.15
C ILE A 45 -20.83 3.92 -21.85
N PRO A 46 -20.18 2.92 -21.24
CA PRO A 46 -20.61 2.37 -19.96
C PRO A 46 -20.32 3.34 -18.81
N GLU A 47 -21.03 3.16 -17.71
CA GLU A 47 -20.77 3.87 -16.46
C GLU A 47 -19.34 3.60 -15.94
N GLY A 48 -18.70 4.62 -15.38
CA GLY A 48 -17.33 4.56 -14.89
C GLY A 48 -16.25 4.57 -15.99
N ALA A 49 -16.66 4.58 -17.26
CA ALA A 49 -15.72 4.62 -18.37
C ALA A 49 -14.93 5.94 -18.37
N ARG A 50 -13.64 5.82 -18.66
CA ARG A 50 -12.76 6.97 -18.88
C ARG A 50 -12.95 7.49 -20.29
N VAL A 51 -13.00 8.81 -20.40
CA VAL A 51 -13.13 9.51 -21.67
C VAL A 51 -12.17 10.70 -21.72
N ASN A 52 -11.93 11.25 -22.90
CA ASN A 52 -11.20 12.50 -23.06
C ASN A 52 -12.16 13.59 -23.52
N ILE A 53 -12.31 14.64 -22.72
CA ILE A 53 -13.16 15.80 -22.97
C ILE A 53 -12.32 16.86 -23.70
N HIS A 54 -12.67 17.15 -24.94
CA HIS A 54 -11.95 18.10 -25.80
C HIS A 54 -12.48 19.53 -25.65
N GLY A 55 -13.69 19.65 -25.12
CA GLY A 55 -14.33 20.92 -24.84
C GLY A 55 -15.85 20.76 -24.79
N CYS A 56 -16.53 21.83 -24.40
CA CYS A 56 -17.99 21.87 -24.36
C CYS A 56 -18.54 22.90 -25.34
N LEU A 57 -19.77 22.65 -25.82
CA LEU A 57 -20.52 23.63 -26.58
C LEU A 57 -20.78 24.84 -25.69
N ARG A 58 -20.97 26.02 -26.28
CA ARG A 58 -21.44 27.20 -25.55
C ARG A 58 -22.70 26.86 -24.74
N GLY A 59 -22.73 27.25 -23.47
CA GLY A 59 -23.80 26.90 -22.54
C GLY A 59 -23.64 25.51 -21.91
N ASN A 60 -22.53 24.82 -22.18
CA ASN A 60 -22.00 23.69 -21.43
C ASN A 60 -22.88 22.44 -21.36
N ALA A 61 -24.01 22.36 -22.06
CA ALA A 61 -24.94 21.22 -21.98
C ALA A 61 -24.43 19.95 -22.67
N TRP A 62 -23.53 20.11 -23.64
CA TRP A 62 -22.94 19.05 -24.43
C TRP A 62 -21.45 19.24 -24.53
N CYS A 63 -20.69 18.16 -24.38
CA CYS A 63 -19.25 18.17 -24.52
C CYS A 63 -18.79 17.19 -25.59
N ASP A 64 -17.81 17.63 -26.36
CA ASP A 64 -17.13 16.84 -27.38
C ASP A 64 -16.08 15.97 -26.69
N VAL A 65 -16.19 14.67 -26.94
CA VAL A 65 -15.56 13.62 -26.16
C VAL A 65 -15.02 12.55 -27.12
N SER A 66 -13.85 12.01 -26.84
CA SER A 66 -13.41 10.75 -27.43
C SER A 66 -13.50 9.62 -26.42
N PHE A 67 -14.03 8.49 -26.87
CA PHE A 67 -14.12 7.24 -26.14
C PHE A 67 -13.77 6.10 -27.09
N SER A 68 -12.82 5.24 -26.68
CA SER A 68 -12.22 4.28 -27.60
C SER A 68 -11.66 5.01 -28.84
N ASP A 69 -11.90 4.47 -30.04
CA ASP A 69 -11.53 5.06 -31.33
C ASP A 69 -12.60 6.03 -31.89
N ASP A 70 -13.73 6.22 -31.19
CA ASP A 70 -14.81 7.10 -31.64
C ASP A 70 -14.70 8.49 -31.01
N ARG A 71 -15.05 9.51 -31.81
CA ARG A 71 -15.24 10.90 -31.40
C ARG A 71 -16.74 11.19 -31.41
N GLY A 72 -17.25 12.03 -30.50
CA GLY A 72 -18.66 12.40 -30.47
C GLY A 72 -19.04 13.30 -29.31
N TRP A 73 -20.34 13.50 -29.10
CA TRP A 73 -20.89 14.41 -28.11
C TRP A 73 -21.64 13.66 -27.01
N VAL A 74 -21.40 14.04 -25.77
CA VAL A 74 -22.06 13.52 -24.58
C VAL A 74 -22.67 14.68 -23.79
N SER A 75 -23.81 14.48 -23.14
CA SER A 75 -24.36 15.51 -22.27
C SER A 75 -23.46 15.67 -21.04
N SER A 76 -23.12 16.92 -20.71
CA SER A 76 -22.24 17.24 -19.59
C SER A 76 -22.78 16.77 -18.23
N GLN A 77 -24.10 16.62 -18.11
CA GLN A 77 -24.76 16.13 -16.90
C GLN A 77 -24.37 14.70 -16.50
N TYR A 78 -23.70 13.98 -17.40
CA TYR A 78 -23.20 12.62 -17.18
C TYR A 78 -21.67 12.56 -17.12
N LEU A 79 -20.99 13.70 -17.04
CA LEU A 79 -19.54 13.78 -17.06
C LEU A 79 -18.98 14.27 -15.74
N GLU A 80 -17.90 13.63 -15.33
CA GLU A 80 -16.93 14.18 -14.41
C GLU A 80 -15.70 14.66 -15.17
N TYR A 81 -15.09 15.72 -14.68
CA TYR A 81 -13.92 16.35 -15.27
C TYR A 81 -12.74 16.26 -14.32
N LEU A 82 -11.56 15.91 -14.82
CA LEU A 82 -10.33 15.93 -14.03
C LEU A 82 -9.82 17.36 -13.87
N TYR A 83 -10.01 17.93 -12.69
CA TYR A 83 -9.53 19.26 -12.34
C TYR A 83 -8.63 19.18 -11.11
N ARG A 84 -7.46 19.84 -11.14
CA ARG A 84 -6.50 19.84 -10.02
C ARG A 84 -6.32 18.45 -9.37
N ASN A 85 -6.12 17.42 -10.19
CA ASN A 85 -5.90 16.04 -9.77
C ASN A 85 -7.07 15.37 -9.00
N HIS A 86 -8.30 15.86 -9.15
CA HIS A 86 -9.51 15.22 -8.65
C HIS A 86 -10.63 15.28 -9.69
N TYR A 87 -11.48 14.25 -9.71
CA TYR A 87 -12.67 14.24 -10.56
C TYR A 87 -13.77 15.04 -9.87
N VAL A 88 -14.36 15.98 -10.61
CA VAL A 88 -15.49 16.78 -10.16
C VAL A 88 -16.66 16.65 -11.10
N TYR A 89 -17.87 16.75 -10.56
CA TYR A 89 -19.07 16.76 -11.37
C TYR A 89 -19.08 17.99 -12.28
N LEU A 90 -19.00 17.76 -13.60
CA LEU A 90 -18.70 18.82 -14.56
C LEU A 90 -19.70 19.99 -14.49
N PRO A 91 -21.03 19.79 -14.50
CA PRO A 91 -22.01 20.88 -14.46
C PRO A 91 -21.85 21.86 -13.31
N ASP A 92 -21.39 21.39 -12.14
CA ASP A 92 -21.22 22.25 -10.95
C ASP A 92 -19.97 23.14 -11.06
N TYR A 93 -19.06 22.83 -11.99
CA TYR A 93 -17.74 23.44 -12.10
C TYR A 93 -17.46 24.10 -13.46
N VAL A 94 -18.41 24.11 -14.39
CA VAL A 94 -18.18 24.65 -15.75
C VAL A 94 -17.81 26.13 -15.76
N ASP A 95 -18.22 26.89 -14.74
CA ASP A 95 -17.87 28.31 -14.59
C ASP A 95 -16.52 28.53 -13.86
N GLU A 96 -15.97 27.50 -13.20
CA GLU A 96 -14.67 27.57 -12.50
C GLU A 96 -13.52 27.00 -13.36
N ILE A 97 -13.78 25.98 -14.17
CA ILE A 97 -12.73 25.18 -14.82
C ILE A 97 -12.24 25.76 -16.16
N ASP A 98 -12.88 26.81 -16.69
CA ASP A 98 -12.60 27.36 -18.03
C ASP A 98 -12.51 26.25 -19.09
N VAL A 99 -13.48 25.32 -19.06
CA VAL A 99 -13.51 24.20 -20.02
C VAL A 99 -13.53 24.77 -21.44
N PRO A 100 -12.63 24.31 -22.33
CA PRO A 100 -12.53 24.88 -23.67
C PRO A 100 -13.88 24.87 -24.39
N VAL A 101 -14.28 26.01 -24.95
CA VAL A 101 -15.50 26.09 -25.74
C VAL A 101 -15.21 25.66 -27.17
N VAL A 102 -15.87 24.60 -27.63
CA VAL A 102 -15.70 24.06 -28.98
C VAL A 102 -16.96 24.25 -29.83
N PRO A 103 -16.85 24.78 -31.06
CA PRO A 103 -17.99 24.92 -31.95
C PRO A 103 -18.37 23.56 -32.55
N PHE A 104 -19.65 23.39 -32.85
CA PHE A 104 -20.12 22.28 -33.66
C PHE A 104 -20.52 22.77 -35.05
N VAL A 105 -19.75 22.35 -36.06
CA VAL A 105 -20.08 22.57 -37.47
C VAL A 105 -20.30 21.19 -38.10
N LEU A 106 -21.57 20.87 -38.38
CA LEU A 106 -21.99 19.54 -38.84
C LEU A 106 -21.12 19.02 -40.00
N SER A 107 -20.95 19.83 -41.05
CA SER A 107 -20.27 19.42 -42.27
C SER A 107 -18.81 19.03 -42.03
N SER A 108 -18.03 19.87 -41.35
CA SER A 108 -16.61 19.60 -41.09
C SER A 108 -16.41 18.51 -40.05
N TYR A 109 -17.22 18.50 -38.98
CA TYR A 109 -17.15 17.49 -37.93
C TYR A 109 -17.46 16.10 -38.48
N TRP A 110 -18.57 15.95 -39.23
CA TRP A 110 -18.94 14.66 -39.80
C TRP A 110 -17.98 14.20 -40.88
N SER A 111 -17.47 15.12 -41.70
CA SER A 111 -16.45 14.76 -42.69
C SER A 111 -15.15 14.29 -42.03
N SER A 112 -14.84 14.76 -40.82
CA SER A 112 -13.64 14.32 -40.10
C SER A 112 -13.79 12.95 -39.45
N TYR A 113 -14.98 12.63 -38.93
CA TYR A 113 -15.16 11.46 -38.06
C TYR A 113 -16.11 10.37 -38.59
N TYR A 114 -16.98 10.67 -39.56
CA TYR A 114 -18.16 9.83 -39.84
C TYR A 114 -18.43 9.52 -41.32
N GLN A 115 -17.47 9.72 -42.23
CA GLN A 115 -17.69 9.50 -43.68
C GLN A 115 -18.29 8.12 -44.01
N GLY A 116 -17.93 7.08 -43.25
CA GLY A 116 -18.41 5.71 -43.45
C GLY A 116 -19.74 5.37 -42.77
N ARG A 117 -20.40 6.29 -42.05
CA ARG A 117 -21.60 5.97 -41.26
C ARG A 117 -22.87 6.01 -42.11
N PRO A 118 -23.85 5.10 -41.92
CA PRO A 118 -25.03 4.98 -42.79
C PRO A 118 -25.86 6.27 -42.90
N TRP A 119 -25.87 7.08 -41.86
CA TRP A 119 -26.61 8.34 -41.77
C TRP A 119 -25.83 9.55 -42.34
N TYR A 120 -24.53 9.39 -42.65
CA TYR A 120 -23.67 10.45 -43.18
C TYR A 120 -24.24 11.06 -44.46
N ARG A 121 -24.75 10.22 -45.37
CA ARG A 121 -25.36 10.63 -46.65
C ARG A 121 -26.54 11.60 -46.51
N ARG A 122 -27.16 11.70 -45.33
CA ARG A 122 -28.30 12.61 -45.08
C ARG A 122 -27.87 13.98 -44.55
N HIS A 123 -26.75 14.52 -45.03
CA HIS A 123 -26.20 15.80 -44.55
C HIS A 123 -27.24 16.93 -44.54
N ALA A 124 -28.05 17.08 -45.59
CA ALA A 124 -29.05 18.14 -45.69
C ALA A 124 -30.12 18.04 -44.57
N TYR A 125 -30.61 16.83 -44.29
CA TYR A 125 -31.56 16.59 -43.19
C TYR A 125 -30.95 17.00 -41.85
N TRP A 126 -29.73 16.55 -41.57
CA TRP A 126 -29.09 16.81 -40.29
C TRP A 126 -28.68 18.27 -40.13
N ASN A 127 -28.38 18.97 -41.23
CA ASN A 127 -28.11 20.40 -41.21
C ASN A 127 -29.35 21.20 -40.83
N SER A 128 -30.51 20.83 -41.38
CA SER A 128 -31.81 21.41 -41.02
C SER A 128 -32.20 21.09 -39.57
N TYR A 129 -32.01 19.84 -39.14
CA TYR A 129 -32.19 19.46 -37.73
C TYR A 129 -31.32 20.30 -36.80
N TRP A 130 -30.02 20.44 -37.10
CA TRP A 130 -29.11 21.22 -36.28
C TRP A 130 -29.52 22.69 -36.19
N SER A 131 -29.77 23.31 -37.35
CA SER A 131 -30.19 24.72 -37.43
C SER A 131 -31.46 25.01 -36.60
N SER A 132 -32.37 24.03 -36.53
CA SER A 132 -33.61 24.15 -35.74
C SER A 132 -33.46 23.78 -34.27
N HIS A 133 -32.39 23.10 -33.85
CA HIS A 133 -32.22 22.57 -32.49
C HIS A 133 -31.03 23.15 -31.71
N GLU A 134 -30.15 23.91 -32.36
CA GLU A 134 -28.97 24.51 -31.73
C GLU A 134 -29.32 25.25 -30.44
N ARG A 135 -30.38 26.06 -30.44
CA ARG A 135 -30.82 26.82 -29.25
C ARG A 135 -31.11 25.96 -28.02
N PHE A 136 -31.54 24.70 -28.23
CA PHE A 136 -31.81 23.77 -27.13
C PHE A 136 -30.52 23.09 -26.68
N ALA A 137 -29.61 22.81 -27.62
CA ALA A 137 -28.30 22.24 -27.31
C ALA A 137 -27.38 23.22 -26.58
N THR A 138 -27.53 24.53 -26.80
CA THR A 138 -26.77 25.57 -26.08
C THR A 138 -27.41 26.00 -24.76
N ARG A 139 -28.54 25.39 -24.37
CA ARG A 139 -29.23 25.71 -23.12
C ARG A 139 -28.99 24.59 -22.12
N MET A 140 -28.26 24.89 -21.06
CA MET A 140 -28.12 23.96 -19.93
C MET A 140 -29.49 23.78 -19.25
N THR A 141 -30.07 22.60 -19.39
CA THR A 141 -31.23 22.16 -18.60
C THR A 141 -30.81 20.95 -17.78
N ILE A 142 -30.33 21.21 -16.57
CA ILE A 142 -29.88 20.14 -15.67
C ILE A 142 -31.12 19.37 -15.21
N ASP A 143 -31.18 18.08 -15.55
CA ASP A 143 -32.16 17.19 -14.96
C ASP A 143 -31.83 16.96 -13.47
N PRO A 144 -32.76 17.22 -12.52
CA PRO A 144 -32.46 17.09 -11.09
C PRO A 144 -32.06 15.67 -10.67
N SER A 145 -32.57 14.64 -11.36
CA SER A 145 -32.20 13.26 -11.08
C SER A 145 -30.80 12.93 -11.59
N ALA A 146 -30.44 13.39 -12.79
CA ALA A 146 -29.10 13.27 -13.35
C ALA A 146 -28.07 13.99 -12.47
N ALA A 147 -28.40 15.19 -11.97
CA ALA A 147 -27.54 15.92 -11.05
C ALA A 147 -27.33 15.19 -9.72
N ARG A 148 -28.39 14.55 -9.20
CA ARG A 148 -28.30 13.76 -7.97
C ARG A 148 -27.39 12.55 -8.17
N ILE A 149 -27.55 11.84 -9.29
CA ILE A 149 -26.75 10.65 -9.62
C ILE A 149 -25.29 11.06 -9.84
N GLY A 150 -25.03 12.10 -10.64
CA GLY A 150 -23.68 12.58 -10.91
C GLY A 150 -22.94 13.01 -9.65
N ARG A 151 -23.58 13.84 -8.80
CA ARG A 151 -22.98 14.24 -7.52
C ARG A 151 -22.77 13.07 -6.55
N ALA A 152 -23.66 12.07 -6.56
CA ALA A 152 -23.49 10.86 -5.77
C ALA A 152 -22.29 10.04 -6.26
N ALA A 153 -22.18 9.81 -7.57
CA ALA A 153 -21.06 9.11 -8.18
C ALA A 153 -19.71 9.76 -7.83
N THR A 154 -19.61 11.10 -7.93
CA THR A 154 -18.38 11.83 -7.59
C THR A 154 -18.03 11.68 -6.11
N ARG A 155 -19.02 11.75 -5.22
CA ARG A 155 -18.81 11.55 -3.78
C ARG A 155 -18.34 10.12 -3.49
N ASP A 156 -18.97 9.12 -4.09
CA ASP A 156 -18.63 7.72 -3.87
C ASP A 156 -17.22 7.40 -4.38
N ALA A 157 -16.83 7.97 -5.53
CA ALA A 157 -15.47 7.89 -6.06
C ALA A 157 -14.44 8.53 -5.11
N ALA A 158 -14.74 9.71 -4.55
CA ALA A 158 -13.88 10.37 -3.57
C ALA A 158 -13.72 9.53 -2.29
N ILE A 159 -14.81 8.92 -1.80
CA ILE A 159 -14.76 8.02 -0.63
C ILE A 159 -13.92 6.78 -0.94
N ALA A 160 -14.08 6.17 -2.12
CA ALA A 160 -13.31 5.00 -2.54
C ALA A 160 -11.81 5.31 -2.62
N LEU A 161 -11.42 6.45 -3.18
CA LEU A 161 -10.03 6.92 -3.21
C LEU A 161 -9.49 7.15 -1.79
N GLY A 162 -10.28 7.74 -0.90
CA GLY A 162 -9.93 7.90 0.51
C GLY A 162 -9.70 6.57 1.24
N ARG A 163 -10.56 5.57 1.02
CA ARG A 163 -10.40 4.22 1.58
C ARG A 163 -9.14 3.52 1.06
N ASN A 164 -8.84 3.62 -0.23
CA ASN A 164 -7.60 3.07 -0.79
C ASN A 164 -6.36 3.75 -0.22
N GLY A 165 -6.40 5.08 -0.04
CA GLY A 165 -5.34 5.83 0.63
C GLY A 165 -5.13 5.41 2.09
N ALA A 166 -6.21 5.11 2.83
CA ALA A 166 -6.13 4.59 4.19
C ALA A 166 -5.54 3.17 4.23
N ASN A 167 -5.96 2.30 3.30
CA ASN A 167 -5.50 0.91 3.23
C ASN A 167 -4.00 0.82 2.89
N THR A 168 -3.53 1.61 1.92
CA THR A 168 -2.10 1.70 1.56
C THR A 168 -1.23 2.21 2.71
N LYS A 169 -1.69 3.23 3.45
CA LYS A 169 -1.02 3.70 4.68
C LYS A 169 -0.98 2.63 5.77
N GLY A 170 -2.07 1.88 5.95
CA GLY A 170 -2.14 0.75 6.88
C GLY A 170 -1.14 -0.35 6.54
N ALA A 171 -1.08 -0.76 5.28
CA ALA A 171 -0.11 -1.75 4.79
C ALA A 171 1.34 -1.30 4.98
N ALA A 172 1.65 -0.03 4.69
CA ALA A 172 2.98 0.53 4.92
C ALA A 172 3.35 0.55 6.42
N ALA A 173 2.41 0.86 7.31
CA ALA A 173 2.63 0.83 8.76
C ALA A 173 2.86 -0.60 9.28
N ILE A 174 2.15 -1.60 8.74
CA ILE A 174 2.37 -3.02 9.08
C ILE A 174 3.75 -3.47 8.61
N SER A 175 4.10 -3.20 7.34
CA SER A 175 5.42 -3.54 6.79
C SER A 175 6.57 -2.88 7.59
N GLY A 176 6.39 -1.64 8.04
CA GLY A 176 7.34 -0.96 8.92
C GLY A 176 7.50 -1.65 10.28
N ARG A 177 6.40 -2.12 10.89
CA ARG A 177 6.47 -2.91 12.14
C ARG A 177 7.18 -4.24 11.92
N ASP A 178 6.87 -4.96 10.85
CA ASP A 178 7.50 -6.25 10.53
C ASP A 178 9.02 -6.09 10.33
N ALA A 179 9.45 -5.01 9.68
CA ALA A 179 10.87 -4.69 9.53
C ALA A 179 11.56 -4.39 10.87
N VAL A 180 10.86 -3.75 11.82
CA VAL A 180 11.39 -3.51 13.18
C VAL A 180 11.49 -4.83 13.95
N THR A 181 10.47 -5.69 13.89
CA THR A 181 10.48 -7.02 14.51
C THR A 181 11.61 -7.88 13.96
N ALA A 182 11.78 -7.93 12.63
CA ALA A 182 12.87 -8.67 12.01
C ALA A 182 14.27 -8.16 12.43
N ARG A 183 14.44 -6.85 12.62
CA ARG A 183 15.69 -6.28 13.17
C ARG A 183 15.92 -6.69 14.62
N HIS A 184 14.86 -6.74 15.43
CA HIS A 184 14.93 -7.18 16.81
C HIS A 184 15.33 -8.67 16.89
N ASP A 185 14.69 -9.52 16.10
CA ASP A 185 14.98 -10.95 16.04
C ASP A 185 16.42 -11.22 15.56
N ALA A 186 16.88 -10.48 14.54
CA ALA A 186 18.27 -10.56 14.08
C ALA A 186 19.27 -10.12 15.16
N ALA A 187 18.92 -9.12 15.98
CA ALA A 187 19.76 -8.69 17.10
C ALA A 187 19.81 -9.73 18.23
N ILE A 188 18.68 -10.39 18.52
CA ILE A 188 18.63 -11.52 19.46
C ILE A 188 19.49 -12.67 18.93
N ALA A 189 19.31 -13.08 17.67
CA ALA A 189 20.10 -14.15 17.07
C ALA A 189 21.62 -13.88 17.09
N LYS A 190 22.02 -12.62 16.86
CA LYS A 190 23.43 -12.21 17.00
C LYS A 190 23.95 -12.35 18.43
N ARG A 191 23.14 -11.97 19.43
CA ARG A 191 23.51 -12.14 20.84
C ARG A 191 23.65 -13.62 21.19
N ASP A 192 22.71 -14.45 20.77
CA ASP A 192 22.74 -15.90 21.03
C ASP A 192 23.95 -16.57 20.38
N ALA A 193 24.30 -16.17 19.15
CA ALA A 193 25.51 -16.64 18.48
C ALA A 193 26.79 -16.23 19.22
N ALA A 194 26.85 -15.00 19.73
CA ALA A 194 28.00 -14.53 20.53
C ALA A 194 28.14 -15.30 21.85
N VAL A 195 27.03 -15.56 22.54
CA VAL A 195 27.01 -16.35 23.78
C VAL A 195 27.42 -17.81 23.50
N ALA A 196 26.96 -18.40 22.40
CA ALA A 196 27.38 -19.73 21.99
C ALA A 196 28.89 -19.79 21.72
N ALA A 197 29.44 -18.80 21.00
CA ALA A 197 30.87 -18.70 20.75
C ALA A 197 31.68 -18.59 22.05
N ASP A 198 31.22 -17.79 23.01
CA ASP A 198 31.88 -17.65 24.32
C ASP A 198 31.88 -18.98 25.09
N ARG A 199 30.74 -19.69 25.15
CA ARG A 199 30.67 -21.04 25.76
C ARG A 199 31.65 -22.02 25.10
N THR A 200 31.79 -22.00 23.78
CA THR A 200 32.75 -22.89 23.09
C THR A 200 34.20 -22.51 23.42
N ARG A 201 34.50 -21.22 23.61
CA ARG A 201 35.82 -20.75 24.04
C ARG A 201 36.13 -21.21 25.46
N VAL A 202 35.20 -21.03 26.39
CA VAL A 202 35.33 -21.50 27.78
C VAL A 202 35.55 -23.01 27.81
N GLY A 203 34.72 -23.80 27.11
CA GLY A 203 34.91 -25.25 27.05
C GLY A 203 36.23 -25.70 26.41
N ARG A 204 36.77 -24.93 25.44
CA ARG A 204 38.11 -25.19 24.89
C ARG A 204 39.21 -24.88 25.92
N SER A 205 39.08 -23.78 26.66
CA SER A 205 40.01 -23.43 27.75
C SER A 205 40.00 -24.49 28.85
N ASP A 206 38.83 -24.97 29.27
CA ASP A 206 38.70 -26.02 30.28
C ASP A 206 39.37 -27.33 29.83
N ARG A 207 39.21 -27.72 28.56
CA ARG A 207 39.93 -28.88 28.00
C ARG A 207 41.45 -28.70 28.03
N LEU A 208 41.94 -27.51 27.69
CA LEU A 208 43.38 -27.22 27.70
C LEU A 208 43.95 -27.24 29.12
N VAL A 209 43.21 -26.69 30.10
CA VAL A 209 43.57 -26.75 31.52
C VAL A 209 43.59 -28.20 31.98
N ASN A 210 42.52 -28.97 31.75
CA ASN A 210 42.47 -30.38 32.13
C ASN A 210 43.59 -31.20 31.49
N ALA A 211 43.89 -31.01 30.20
CA ALA A 211 44.99 -31.68 29.53
C ALA A 211 46.36 -31.37 30.17
N ARG A 212 46.61 -30.10 30.53
CA ARG A 212 47.82 -29.72 31.28
C ARG A 212 47.88 -30.40 32.64
N THR A 213 46.78 -30.41 33.39
CA THR A 213 46.69 -31.04 34.70
C THR A 213 46.97 -32.54 34.62
N THR A 214 46.40 -33.24 33.62
CA THR A 214 46.65 -34.67 33.39
C THR A 214 48.11 -34.96 33.06
N VAL A 215 48.74 -34.17 32.18
CA VAL A 215 50.16 -34.34 31.84
C VAL A 215 51.06 -34.11 33.07
N GLN A 216 50.76 -33.09 33.87
CA GLN A 216 51.51 -32.80 35.10
C GLN A 216 51.36 -33.91 36.14
N GLN A 217 50.13 -34.42 36.32
CA GLN A 217 49.86 -35.56 37.20
C GLN A 217 50.61 -36.82 36.76
N ASN A 218 50.80 -37.05 35.47
CA ASN A 218 51.52 -38.22 34.95
C ASN A 218 53.06 -38.06 35.00
N ARG A 219 53.56 -36.82 34.98
CA ARG A 219 54.99 -36.50 35.21
C ARG A 219 55.41 -36.71 36.66
N ASN A 220 54.59 -36.26 37.61
CA ASN A 220 54.91 -36.31 39.04
C ASN A 220 55.37 -37.70 39.57
N PRO A 221 54.67 -38.83 39.28
CA PRO A 221 55.11 -40.15 39.70
C PRO A 221 56.36 -40.63 38.95
N ARG A 222 56.55 -40.24 37.69
CA ARG A 222 57.77 -40.56 36.91
C ARG A 222 58.99 -39.83 37.45
N ASP A 223 58.85 -38.55 37.77
CA ASP A 223 59.91 -37.74 38.37
C ASP A 223 60.24 -38.25 39.79
N ALA A 224 59.23 -38.68 40.56
CA ALA A 224 59.42 -39.31 41.87
C ALA A 224 60.17 -40.66 41.76
N GLN A 225 59.78 -41.52 40.80
CA GLN A 225 60.48 -42.76 40.52
C GLN A 225 61.93 -42.52 40.08
N ALA A 226 62.18 -41.53 39.22
CA ALA A 226 63.52 -41.16 38.78
C ALA A 226 64.41 -40.68 39.95
N ARG A 227 63.85 -39.88 40.88
CA ARG A 227 64.57 -39.48 42.11
C ARG A 227 64.90 -40.67 42.99
N MET A 228 63.96 -41.58 43.22
CA MET A 228 64.23 -42.80 43.99
C MET A 228 65.29 -43.68 43.34
N MET A 229 65.33 -43.77 42.00
CA MET A 229 66.37 -44.52 41.29
C MET A 229 67.75 -43.86 41.42
N HIS A 230 67.82 -42.52 41.36
CA HIS A 230 69.04 -41.78 41.62
C HIS A 230 69.52 -41.92 43.07
N GLU A 231 68.63 -41.89 44.05
CA GLU A 231 68.97 -42.13 45.45
C GLU A 231 69.44 -43.57 45.68
N HIS A 232 68.80 -44.57 45.07
CA HIS A 232 69.26 -45.97 45.12
C HIS A 232 70.61 -46.17 44.41
N ALA A 233 70.91 -45.38 43.38
CA ALA A 233 72.22 -45.40 42.72
C ALA A 233 73.29 -44.69 43.57
N ALA A 234 72.95 -43.55 44.18
CA ALA A 234 73.82 -42.80 45.08
C ALA A 234 74.11 -43.56 46.38
N SER A 235 73.12 -44.26 46.94
CA SER A 235 73.28 -45.13 48.11
C SER A 235 74.05 -46.42 47.78
N ARG A 236 73.92 -46.97 46.57
CA ARG A 236 74.83 -48.03 46.06
C ARG A 236 76.26 -47.54 45.85
N ALA A 237 76.46 -46.30 45.44
CA ALA A 237 77.78 -45.69 45.34
C ALA A 237 78.37 -45.40 46.73
N ALA A 238 77.56 -44.96 47.70
CA ALA A 238 77.97 -44.69 49.07
C ALA A 238 78.25 -45.96 49.90
N THR A 239 77.58 -47.09 49.62
CA THR A 239 77.89 -48.38 50.28
C THR A 239 79.25 -48.97 49.89
N ARG A 240 79.90 -48.46 48.82
CA ARG A 240 81.23 -48.90 48.39
C ARG A 240 82.38 -48.10 49.00
N ALA A 241 82.10 -47.03 49.76
CA ALA A 241 83.12 -46.22 50.40
C ALA A 241 82.66 -45.73 51.78
N GLN A 242 82.95 -46.51 52.81
CA GLN A 242 83.13 -46.01 54.18
C GLN A 242 84.54 -46.38 54.63
N PRO A 243 85.29 -45.42 55.21
CA PRO A 243 85.46 -45.52 56.65
C PRO A 243 85.44 -44.19 57.42
N MET A 244 85.00 -44.35 58.67
CA MET A 244 85.48 -43.78 59.94
C MET A 244 85.27 -42.29 60.27
N ALA A 245 84.61 -42.15 61.42
CA ALA A 245 84.28 -40.94 62.15
C ALA A 245 85.51 -40.25 62.77
N ARG A 246 85.42 -38.93 62.92
CA ARG A 246 86.06 -38.22 64.03
C ARG A 246 85.21 -37.02 64.45
N ALA A 247 85.11 -36.86 65.76
CA ALA A 247 84.23 -35.93 66.46
C ALA A 247 84.91 -34.59 66.80
N HIS A 248 84.03 -33.61 67.05
CA HIS A 248 84.15 -32.37 67.85
C HIS A 248 85.02 -31.21 67.35
N GLU A 249 84.37 -30.04 67.17
CA GLU A 249 84.53 -28.84 68.02
C GLU A 249 83.40 -27.83 67.69
N ALA A 250 82.89 -27.09 68.69
CA ALA A 250 81.96 -25.95 68.54
C ALA A 250 82.75 -24.62 68.75
N PRO A 251 82.20 -23.38 68.86
CA PRO A 251 80.82 -22.88 68.68
C PRO A 251 80.72 -21.47 68.00
N ARG A 252 79.48 -20.91 68.01
CA ARG A 252 79.09 -19.50 68.33
C ARG A 252 78.53 -18.52 67.24
N VAL A 253 77.23 -18.25 67.43
CA VAL A 253 76.38 -17.00 67.43
C VAL A 253 76.00 -16.20 66.17
N SER A 254 74.72 -15.76 66.26
CA SER A 254 74.04 -14.56 65.68
C SER A 254 73.31 -14.78 64.35
N ALA A 255 72.08 -14.32 64.12
CA ALA A 255 71.04 -13.65 64.92
C ALA A 255 69.71 -13.75 64.13
N ALA A 256 68.57 -13.58 64.82
CA ALA A 256 67.19 -13.56 64.31
C ALA A 256 66.88 -12.24 63.52
N PRO A 257 65.67 -11.97 62.94
CA PRO A 257 64.37 -12.13 63.62
C PRO A 257 63.07 -12.40 62.81
N ALA A 258 62.05 -12.74 63.61
CA ALA A 258 60.64 -12.31 63.56
C ALA A 258 59.60 -12.93 62.59
N ALA A 259 58.85 -13.86 63.20
CA ALA A 259 57.43 -14.21 63.10
C ALA A 259 56.41 -13.20 62.49
N ARG A 260 55.39 -13.74 61.80
CA ARG A 260 54.02 -13.99 62.35
C ARG A 260 53.07 -14.66 61.33
N PRO A 261 52.14 -15.54 61.76
CA PRO A 261 51.15 -16.20 60.91
C PRO A 261 49.76 -15.51 60.97
N ALA A 262 48.94 -15.68 59.94
CA ALA A 262 47.51 -15.33 59.97
C ALA A 262 46.67 -16.47 59.36
N THR A 263 45.70 -16.95 60.13
CA THR A 263 44.64 -17.90 59.77
C THR A 263 43.26 -17.24 60.00
N PRO A 264 42.16 -17.83 59.49
CA PRO A 264 41.00 -17.11 58.98
C PRO A 264 39.89 -16.92 60.03
N HIS A 265 38.90 -16.06 59.74
CA HIS A 265 37.65 -15.96 60.50
C HIS A 265 36.45 -16.18 59.58
N VAL A 266 35.56 -17.06 60.02
CA VAL A 266 34.20 -17.30 59.53
C VAL A 266 33.24 -16.61 60.51
N ALA A 267 32.22 -15.90 60.01
CA ALA A 267 30.93 -15.72 60.67
C ALA A 267 29.88 -15.12 59.71
N GLN A 268 28.82 -15.88 59.43
CA GLN A 268 27.42 -15.41 59.29
C GLN A 268 26.80 -15.32 60.72
N PRO A 269 25.58 -14.80 61.03
CA PRO A 269 24.37 -14.68 60.20
C PRO A 269 23.39 -13.46 60.41
N ASN A 270 22.57 -13.22 59.37
CA ASN A 270 21.10 -13.10 59.29
C ASN A 270 20.21 -12.13 60.14
N VAL A 271 19.13 -11.68 59.46
CA VAL A 271 17.77 -11.20 59.87
C VAL A 271 17.55 -9.81 60.51
N SER A 272 16.70 -8.99 59.85
CA SER A 272 15.41 -8.46 60.36
C SER A 272 14.89 -7.36 59.42
N HIS A 273 13.82 -7.59 58.66
CA HIS A 273 12.40 -7.37 58.98
C HIS A 273 11.93 -5.92 58.85
N GLY A 274 10.92 -5.73 57.99
CA GLY A 274 10.20 -4.47 57.80
C GLY A 274 9.34 -4.45 56.53
N ALA A 275 8.29 -5.26 56.51
CA ALA A 275 7.08 -5.01 55.70
C ALA A 275 5.97 -4.49 56.67
N PRO A 276 4.70 -4.19 56.29
CA PRO A 276 4.06 -4.22 54.96
C PRO A 276 2.98 -3.10 54.74
N MET A 277 2.15 -3.31 53.69
CA MET A 277 0.71 -2.96 53.54
C MET A 277 0.29 -1.57 53.02
N ASN A 278 -0.27 -1.54 51.80
CA ASN A 278 -1.72 -1.67 51.51
C ASN A 278 -1.90 -1.73 49.97
N ALA A 279 -2.51 -2.70 49.30
CA ALA A 279 -3.75 -3.49 49.47
C ALA A 279 -4.93 -2.93 48.64
N HIS A 280 -5.44 -3.81 47.75
CA HIS A 280 -6.76 -3.85 47.09
C HIS A 280 -7.02 -2.83 45.95
N ALA A 281 -7.77 -3.12 44.87
CA ALA A 281 -8.71 -4.19 44.56
C ALA A 281 -8.89 -4.28 43.01
N GLN A 282 -8.87 -5.48 42.43
CA GLN A 282 -10.04 -6.20 41.87
C GLN A 282 -10.67 -5.61 40.59
N MET A 283 -10.51 -6.38 39.51
CA MET A 283 -11.42 -6.40 38.36
C MET A 283 -12.81 -6.88 38.77
N PRO A 284 -13.86 -6.48 38.04
CA PRO A 284 -14.58 -7.52 37.28
C PRO A 284 -15.16 -7.05 35.93
N ALA A 285 -15.33 -8.02 35.03
CA ALA A 285 -16.42 -8.07 34.03
C ALA A 285 -17.20 -9.38 34.31
N PRO A 286 -18.39 -9.70 33.73
CA PRO A 286 -19.16 -9.04 32.65
C PRO A 286 -20.70 -9.00 32.91
N ARG A 287 -21.52 -8.42 32.00
CA ARG A 287 -22.80 -8.99 31.44
C ARG A 287 -23.69 -7.96 30.71
N ALA A 288 -24.52 -8.51 29.81
CA ALA A 288 -25.39 -7.90 28.80
C ALA A 288 -26.73 -7.32 29.33
N ALA A 289 -27.37 -6.45 28.53
CA ALA A 289 -28.82 -6.45 28.23
C ALA A 289 -29.23 -5.30 27.29
N ALA A 290 -30.14 -5.60 26.36
CA ALA A 290 -30.92 -4.65 25.55
C ALA A 290 -32.08 -4.03 26.36
N PRO A 291 -32.76 -3.01 25.82
CA PRO A 291 -34.24 -3.09 25.74
C PRO A 291 -34.83 -2.58 24.42
N ALA A 292 -36.12 -2.87 24.23
CA ALA A 292 -36.92 -2.73 23.01
C ALA A 292 -38.02 -1.64 23.10
N MET A 293 -38.57 -1.28 21.91
CA MET A 293 -39.93 -0.74 21.57
C MET A 293 -40.18 0.79 21.62
N PRO A 294 -41.20 1.38 20.91
CA PRO A 294 -42.24 0.81 20.00
C PRO A 294 -42.46 1.54 18.61
N HIS A 295 -43.33 0.94 17.77
CA HIS A 295 -43.88 1.42 16.47
C HIS A 295 -44.89 2.60 16.58
N PRO A 296 -45.35 3.27 15.48
CA PRO A 296 -46.31 2.78 14.45
C PRO A 296 -45.86 3.13 12.99
N GLY A 297 -46.29 2.53 11.88
CA GLY A 297 -47.63 2.19 11.38
C GLY A 297 -47.83 2.91 10.03
N GLY A 298 -48.16 2.19 8.95
CA GLY A 298 -48.46 2.80 7.64
C GLY A 298 -48.43 1.79 6.49
N GLY A 299 -49.61 1.34 6.08
CA GLY A 299 -49.79 0.25 5.13
C GLY A 299 -49.63 0.62 3.65
N ALA A 300 -49.67 -0.42 2.81
CA ALA A 300 -50.08 -0.34 1.42
C ALA A 300 -50.60 -1.73 0.99
N GLN A 301 -51.90 -1.80 0.71
CA GLN A 301 -52.48 -2.83 -0.15
C GLN A 301 -52.23 -2.42 -1.60
N HIS A 302 -51.74 -3.30 -2.48
CA HIS A 302 -52.03 -3.20 -3.91
C HIS A 302 -51.99 -4.58 -4.58
N ILE A 303 -53.19 -5.10 -4.86
CA ILE A 303 -53.65 -5.71 -6.12
C ILE A 303 -52.58 -6.11 -7.14
N ASN A 304 -52.40 -7.43 -7.34
CA ASN A 304 -51.77 -7.97 -8.53
C ASN A 304 -52.83 -8.16 -9.63
N ALA A 305 -52.84 -7.27 -10.61
CA ALA A 305 -53.59 -7.43 -11.86
C ALA A 305 -52.65 -7.96 -12.94
N THR A 306 -52.99 -9.10 -13.51
CA THR A 306 -52.39 -9.74 -14.68
C THR A 306 -52.72 -8.95 -15.96
N PRO A 307 -51.75 -8.66 -16.84
CA PRO A 307 -52.05 -8.24 -18.20
C PRO A 307 -52.15 -9.47 -19.12
N ARG A 308 -53.32 -9.64 -19.74
CA ARG A 308 -53.54 -10.45 -20.94
C ARG A 308 -52.52 -10.08 -22.02
N GLY A 309 -51.72 -11.06 -22.46
CA GLY A 309 -50.96 -10.98 -23.69
C GLY A 309 -51.90 -11.08 -24.90
N GLY A 310 -52.06 -9.99 -25.64
CA GLY A 310 -52.63 -9.98 -26.98
C GLY A 310 -51.53 -10.18 -28.01
N ALA A 311 -51.62 -11.27 -28.77
CA ALA A 311 -50.84 -11.49 -29.98
C ALA A 311 -51.50 -10.76 -31.16
N PRO A 312 -50.71 -10.27 -32.13
CA PRO A 312 -51.13 -10.31 -33.52
C PRO A 312 -50.20 -11.25 -34.31
N ALA A 313 -50.78 -12.34 -34.79
CA ALA A 313 -50.21 -13.16 -35.84
C ALA A 313 -50.31 -12.38 -37.16
N GLY A 314 -49.18 -11.89 -37.67
CA GLY A 314 -49.04 -11.39 -39.03
C GLY A 314 -48.12 -12.33 -39.79
N GLY A 315 -48.69 -13.17 -40.65
CA GLY A 315 -47.98 -14.03 -41.59
C GLY A 315 -48.65 -13.96 -42.98
N PRO A 316 -47.89 -14.12 -44.08
CA PRO A 316 -48.22 -13.56 -45.39
C PRO A 316 -48.92 -14.55 -46.33
N GLY A 317 -49.71 -14.00 -47.26
CA GLY A 317 -50.14 -14.66 -48.50
C GLY A 317 -50.30 -13.56 -49.54
N GLY A 318 -49.61 -13.59 -50.68
CA GLY A 318 -49.70 -14.65 -51.68
C GLY A 318 -50.80 -14.23 -52.66
N GLY A 319 -50.38 -13.67 -53.80
CA GLY A 319 -51.27 -12.98 -54.74
C GLY A 319 -52.27 -13.89 -55.46
N HIS A 320 -53.20 -13.26 -56.18
CA HIS A 320 -53.72 -13.77 -57.44
C HIS A 320 -54.44 -12.66 -58.22
N GLU A 321 -54.50 -12.94 -59.52
CA GLU A 321 -54.78 -12.15 -60.72
C GLU A 321 -56.29 -11.92 -61.02
N LYS A 322 -56.57 -10.96 -61.93
CA LYS A 322 -57.82 -10.71 -62.72
C LYS A 322 -59.02 -10.16 -61.94
N HIS A 323 -59.84 -9.22 -62.42
CA HIS A 323 -60.22 -8.75 -63.76
C HIS A 323 -60.35 -7.22 -63.79
#